data_AF-A0A1X3CYS9-F1
#
_entry.id   AF-A0A1X3CYS9-F1
#
_cell.length_a   1.000
_cell.length_b   1.000
_cell.length_c   1.000
_cell.angle_alpha   90.00
_cell.angle_beta   90.00
_cell.angle_gamma   90.00
#
_symmetry.space_group_name_H-M   'P 1'
#
loop_
_entity.id
_entity.type
_entity.pdbx_description
1 polymer ?
#
loop_
_entity_poly.entity_id
_entity_poly.type
_entity_poly.pdbx_seq_one_letter_code
_entity_poly.pdbx_strand_id
1 'polypeptide(L)'
;MRTCGIFGEEAHWVTRLENSGQGSDSAHRRRLRAHRIAIINRLLEPHHIKVSDWQGVQYQLCGATGKTALAENLSQISPAVESISGRPFDPLS
;
A
#
# COMPACT_ATOMS: atom_id res chain seq x y z
N MET A 1 -19.62 -18.68 -22.99
CA MET A 1 -19.11 -17.28 -23.10
C MET A 1 -17.86 -17.15 -22.25
N ARG A 2 -16.75 -16.79 -22.87
CA ARG A 2 -15.43 -16.62 -22.23
C ARG A 2 -15.21 -15.12 -22.09
N THR A 3 -15.36 -14.58 -20.90
CA THR A 3 -15.15 -13.15 -20.66
C THR A 3 -13.65 -12.87 -20.74
N CYS A 4 -13.24 -12.31 -21.87
CA CYS A 4 -11.95 -11.65 -22.02
C CYS A 4 -12.03 -10.33 -21.25
N GLY A 5 -11.04 -10.09 -20.39
CA GLY A 5 -10.91 -8.88 -19.60
C GLY A 5 -9.51 -8.84 -19.02
N ILE A 6 -8.52 -8.71 -19.92
CA ILE A 6 -7.14 -8.37 -19.56
C ILE A 6 -7.20 -7.03 -18.83
N PHE A 7 -6.97 -7.06 -17.52
CA PHE A 7 -6.71 -5.88 -16.71
C PHE A 7 -5.48 -6.16 -15.86
N GLY A 8 -4.38 -6.45 -16.56
CA GLY A 8 -3.07 -6.70 -15.98
C GLY A 8 -2.16 -5.47 -15.98
N GLU A 9 -2.68 -4.26 -16.22
CA GLU A 9 -1.84 -3.07 -16.33
C GLU A 9 -2.49 -1.77 -15.83
N GLU A 10 -3.29 -1.84 -14.75
CA GLU A 10 -3.79 -0.63 -14.06
C GLU A 10 -3.16 -0.38 -12.68
N ALA A 11 -2.06 -1.07 -12.37
CA ALA A 11 -1.23 -0.74 -11.20
C ALA A 11 -0.20 0.39 -11.48
N HIS A 12 -0.45 1.26 -12.46
CA HIS A 12 0.60 2.10 -13.08
C HIS A 12 0.57 3.60 -12.77
N TRP A 13 -0.47 4.14 -12.11
CA TRP A 13 -0.62 5.60 -11.97
C TRP A 13 0.28 6.26 -10.92
N VAL A 14 0.94 5.49 -10.05
CA VAL A 14 1.93 6.05 -9.09
C VAL A 14 3.37 5.67 -9.46
N THR A 15 3.58 4.43 -9.89
CA THR A 15 4.92 3.88 -10.18
C THR A 15 5.60 4.58 -11.36
N ARG A 16 4.85 5.08 -12.34
CA ARG A 16 5.43 5.71 -13.54
C ARG A 16 5.99 7.12 -13.25
N LEU A 17 5.47 7.84 -12.26
CA LEU A 17 6.04 9.11 -11.83
C LEU A 17 7.38 8.90 -11.10
N GLU A 18 7.45 7.85 -10.28
CA GLU A 18 8.62 7.56 -9.43
C GLU A 18 9.84 7.03 -10.21
N ASN A 19 9.66 6.50 -11.42
CA ASN A 19 10.74 5.82 -12.15
C ASN A 19 11.41 6.68 -13.24
N SER A 20 11.09 7.98 -13.30
CA SER A 20 11.57 8.90 -14.35
C SER A 20 12.82 9.72 -13.99
N GLY A 21 13.35 9.62 -12.76
CA GLY A 21 14.48 10.44 -12.29
C GLY A 21 15.79 9.67 -12.09
N GLN A 22 16.86 10.12 -12.76
CA GLN A 22 18.23 9.62 -12.57
C GLN A 22 18.88 10.25 -11.31
N GLY A 23 19.46 9.41 -10.44
CA GLY A 23 20.49 9.78 -9.43
C GLY A 23 20.05 10.55 -8.18
N SER A 24 19.33 11.67 -8.31
CA SER A 24 18.81 12.48 -7.20
C SER A 24 17.47 11.96 -6.64
N ASP A 25 16.92 10.95 -7.31
CA ASP A 25 15.55 10.48 -7.20
C ASP A 25 15.34 9.44 -6.09
N SER A 26 16.40 8.75 -5.63
CA SER A 26 16.26 7.72 -4.58
C SER A 26 15.80 8.30 -3.24
N ALA A 27 16.36 9.43 -2.82
CA ALA A 27 15.93 10.15 -1.63
C ALA A 27 14.54 10.78 -1.80
N HIS A 28 14.21 11.25 -3.00
CA HIS A 28 12.89 11.79 -3.32
C HIS A 28 11.81 10.70 -3.28
N ARG A 29 12.04 9.56 -3.94
CA ARG A 29 11.20 8.34 -3.85
C ARG A 29 11.01 7.89 -2.41
N ARG A 30 12.09 7.86 -1.60
CA ARG A 30 11.99 7.50 -0.18
C ARG A 30 11.06 8.45 0.58
N ARG A 31 11.16 9.76 0.33
CA ARG A 31 10.31 10.79 0.94
C ARG A 31 8.86 10.68 0.49
N LEU A 32 8.59 10.53 -0.81
CA LEU A 32 7.24 10.34 -1.34
C LEU A 32 6.59 9.08 -0.76
N ARG A 33 7.34 7.99 -0.69
CA ARG A 33 6.87 6.74 -0.08
C ARG A 33 6.59 6.90 1.42
N ALA A 34 7.48 7.55 2.17
CA ALA A 34 7.26 7.84 3.58
C ALA A 34 6.02 8.73 3.80
N HIS A 35 5.83 9.74 2.96
CA HIS A 35 4.65 10.60 2.99
C HIS A 35 3.35 9.81 2.74
N ARG A 36 3.36 8.92 1.75
CA ARG A 36 2.22 8.03 1.47
C ARG A 36 1.92 7.11 2.64
N ILE A 37 2.95 6.50 3.23
CA ILE A 37 2.83 5.66 4.43
C ILE A 37 2.24 6.46 5.60
N ALA A 38 2.63 7.72 5.78
CA ALA A 38 2.08 8.57 6.83
C ALA A 38 0.57 8.83 6.65
N ILE A 39 0.12 9.07 5.42
CA ILE A 39 -1.31 9.24 5.11
C ILE A 39 -2.08 7.94 5.41
N ILE A 40 -1.56 6.79 4.94
CA ILE A 40 -2.20 5.49 5.16
C ILE A 40 -2.30 5.19 6.66
N ASN A 41 -1.22 5.41 7.42
CA ASN A 41 -1.23 5.21 8.87
C ASN A 41 -2.30 6.05 9.57
N ARG A 42 -2.55 7.27 9.09
CA ARG A 42 -3.60 8.13 9.65
C ARG A 42 -5.00 7.58 9.36
N LEU A 43 -5.22 6.99 8.19
CA LEU A 43 -6.49 6.34 7.84
C LEU A 43 -6.72 5.04 8.64
N LEU A 44 -5.65 4.34 8.98
CA LEU A 44 -5.71 3.04 9.69
C LEU A 44 -5.60 3.14 11.21
N GLU A 45 -5.47 4.36 11.75
CA GLU A 45 -5.39 4.62 13.19
C GLU A 45 -6.58 4.02 13.97
N PRO A 46 -7.85 4.14 13.50
CA PRO A 46 -9.01 3.53 14.18
C PRO A 46 -8.99 2.00 14.18
N HIS A 47 -8.24 1.38 13.27
CA HIS A 47 -8.12 -0.07 13.16
C HIS A 47 -6.92 -0.62 13.94
N HIS A 48 -6.15 0.25 14.61
CA HIS A 48 -4.91 -0.10 15.32
C HIS A 48 -3.92 -0.90 14.44
N ILE A 49 -3.84 -0.54 13.15
CA ILE A 49 -2.93 -1.13 12.18
C ILE A 49 -1.89 -0.09 11.77
N LYS A 50 -0.61 -0.47 11.86
CA LYS A 50 0.50 0.34 11.37
C LYS A 50 1.01 -0.21 10.06
N VAL A 51 1.34 0.68 9.15
CA VAL A 51 1.99 0.41 7.87
C VAL A 51 3.40 0.93 7.91
N SER A 52 4.35 0.10 7.52
CA SER A 52 5.76 0.43 7.35
C SER A 52 6.25 0.02 5.97
N ASP A 53 7.37 0.60 5.58
CA ASP A 53 8.05 0.17 4.37
C ASP A 53 8.78 -1.15 4.58
N TRP A 54 8.61 -2.08 3.64
CA TRP A 54 9.34 -3.35 3.58
C TRP A 54 10.20 -3.40 2.33
N GLN A 55 11.52 -3.45 2.55
CA GLN A 55 12.55 -3.56 1.49
C GLN A 55 12.44 -2.50 0.38
N GLY A 56 11.81 -1.35 0.63
CA GLY A 56 11.63 -0.29 -0.36
C GLY A 56 10.63 -0.59 -1.48
N VAL A 57 10.01 -1.77 -1.49
CA VAL A 57 9.13 -2.22 -2.59
C VAL A 57 7.74 -2.61 -2.10
N GLN A 58 7.62 -3.12 -0.88
CA GLN A 58 6.37 -3.59 -0.30
C GLN A 58 5.97 -2.77 0.93
N TYR A 59 4.71 -2.89 1.32
CA TYR A 59 4.16 -2.35 2.55
C TYR A 59 3.99 -3.50 3.53
N GLN A 60 4.50 -3.35 4.73
CA GLN A 60 4.21 -4.26 5.82
C GLN A 60 3.14 -3.65 6.70
N LEU A 61 2.07 -4.40 6.93
CA LEU A 61 0.99 -4.07 7.85
C LEU A 61 1.20 -4.87 9.12
N CYS A 62 1.07 -4.21 10.27
CA CYS A 62 1.17 -4.80 11.60
C CYS A 62 -0.02 -4.37 12.43
N GLY A 63 -0.86 -5.33 12.84
CA GLY A 63 -1.96 -5.09 13.77
C GLY A 63 -1.50 -5.12 15.24
N ALA A 64 -2.30 -4.53 16.13
CA ALA A 64 -2.05 -4.55 17.57
C ALA A 64 -1.99 -5.96 18.19
N THR A 65 -2.56 -6.96 17.53
CA THR A 65 -2.55 -8.37 17.96
C THR A 65 -1.29 -9.14 17.56
N GLY A 66 -0.33 -8.48 16.89
CA GLY A 66 0.89 -9.11 16.37
C GLY A 66 0.72 -9.79 15.01
N LYS A 67 -0.50 -9.80 14.44
CA LYS A 67 -0.72 -10.25 13.06
C LYS A 67 -0.09 -9.28 12.07
N THR A 68 0.64 -9.82 11.11
CA THR A 68 1.29 -9.04 10.06
C THR A 68 0.90 -9.52 8.67
N ALA A 69 0.83 -8.60 7.71
CA ALA A 69 0.61 -8.91 6.30
C ALA A 69 1.53 -8.06 5.41
N LEU A 70 1.88 -8.58 4.24
CA LEU A 70 2.62 -7.83 3.21
C LEU A 70 1.66 -7.46 2.08
N ALA A 71 1.78 -6.22 1.59
CA ALA A 71 1.06 -5.72 0.43
C ALA A 71 2.05 -5.11 -0.56
N GLU A 72 1.93 -5.45 -1.84
CA GLU A 72 2.80 -4.94 -2.91
C GLU A 72 2.35 -3.57 -3.40
N ASN A 73 1.07 -3.26 -3.29
CA ASN A 73 0.45 -2.03 -3.77
C ASN A 73 -0.71 -1.60 -2.87
N LEU A 74 -1.25 -0.39 -3.11
CA LEU A 74 -2.38 0.12 -2.31
C LEU A 74 -3.64 -0.74 -2.41
N SER A 75 -3.90 -1.32 -3.58
CA SER A 75 -5.10 -2.14 -3.79
C SER A 75 -5.11 -3.38 -2.90
N GLN A 76 -3.94 -3.86 -2.48
CA GLN A 76 -3.79 -4.97 -1.54
C GLN A 76 -3.84 -4.54 -0.06
N ILE A 77 -3.80 -3.24 0.25
CA ILE A 77 -3.85 -2.76 1.65
C ILE A 77 -5.23 -3.03 2.25
N SER A 78 -6.31 -2.72 1.54
CA SER A 78 -7.67 -2.92 2.07
C SER A 78 -7.94 -4.38 2.47
N PRO A 79 -7.78 -5.38 1.58
CA PRO A 79 -7.99 -6.78 1.98
C PRO A 79 -7.00 -7.25 3.05
N ALA A 80 -5.78 -6.71 3.11
CA ALA A 80 -4.83 -7.03 4.18
C ALA A 80 -5.29 -6.48 5.55
N VAL A 81 -5.86 -5.28 5.58
CA VAL A 81 -6.46 -4.67 6.78
C VAL A 81 -7.65 -5.49 7.25
N GLU A 82 -8.51 -5.93 6.35
CA GLU A 82 -9.66 -6.79 6.67
C GLU A 82 -9.22 -8.13 7.26
N SER A 83 -8.18 -8.75 6.71
CA SER A 83 -7.60 -10.00 7.22
C SER A 83 -7.04 -9.85 8.65
N ILE A 84 -6.37 -8.73 8.94
CA ILE A 84 -5.79 -8.45 10.27
C ILE A 84 -6.88 -8.08 11.29
N SER A 85 -7.80 -7.18 10.92
CA SER A 85 -8.80 -6.61 11.82
C SER A 85 -10.09 -7.45 11.94
N GLY A 86 -10.36 -8.33 10.97
CA GLY A 86 -11.59 -9.12 10.89
C GLY A 86 -12.84 -8.30 10.58
N ARG A 87 -12.69 -7.06 10.10
CA ARG A 87 -13.77 -6.12 9.79
C ARG A 87 -13.61 -5.60 8.35
N PRO A 88 -14.69 -5.34 7.62
CA PRO A 88 -14.61 -4.72 6.31
C PRO A 88 -13.95 -3.33 6.41
N PHE A 89 -13.09 -3.01 5.45
CA PHE A 89 -12.38 -1.74 5.39
C PHE A 89 -12.40 -1.22 3.95
N ASP A 90 -13.07 -0.09 3.76
CA ASP A 90 -13.08 0.64 2.50
C ASP A 90 -12.44 2.02 2.69
N PRO A 91 -11.29 2.31 2.05
CA PRO A 91 -10.64 3.62 2.13
C PRO A 91 -11.36 4.73 1.34
N LEU A 92 -12.41 4.42 0.56
CA LEU A 92 -13.15 5.36 -0.28
C LEU A 92 -14.62 5.58 0.14
N SER A 93 -15.08 4.96 1.23
CA SER A 93 -16.43 5.12 1.77
C SER A 93 -16.52 6.33 2.69
#